data_AF-A0A8E0RPK8-F1
#
_entry.id   AF-A0A8E0RPK8-F1
#
_cell.length_a   1.000
_cell.length_b   1.000
_cell.length_c   1.000
_cell.angle_alpha   90.00
_cell.angle_beta   90.00
_cell.angle_gamma   90.00
#
_symmetry.space_group_name_H-M   'P 1'
#
loop_
_entity.id
_entity.type
_entity.pdbx_description
1 polymer ?
#
loop_
_entity_poly.entity_id
_entity_poly.type
_entity_poly.pdbx_seq_one_letter_code
_entity_poly.pdbx_strand_id
1 'polypeptide(L)'
;VDLELRTGIFIFVFSFLFAPILHSLLATVSTDTIYALSSLFLMINWIFLDYRTHSEEYMYEPGSNTTAISSSLLATLCLASRLPTAHHTFALLQAWTIIFALWPILVQLIRVCLEWKGQLGVTLSLGLAFHLFLCPILFYEAPIELQVWTCVLSMVALVGLNFAGPWLLMRMQSMKKNIYGPWDEAVIES
;
A
#
# COMPACT_ATOMS: atom_id res chain seq x y z
N VAL A 1 -17.52 15.16 5.56
CA VAL A 1 -17.51 15.22 4.08
C VAL A 1 -16.71 16.43 3.57
N ASP A 2 -17.02 17.66 3.99
CA ASP A 2 -16.31 18.86 3.49
C ASP A 2 -14.80 18.89 3.80
N LEU A 3 -14.38 18.38 4.97
CA LEU A 3 -12.98 18.33 5.35
C LEU A 3 -12.17 17.32 4.50
N GLU A 4 -12.74 16.15 4.23
CA GLU A 4 -12.07 15.11 3.44
C GLU A 4 -11.97 15.50 1.96
N LEU A 5 -13.03 16.11 1.41
CA LEU A 5 -12.99 16.67 0.07
C LEU A 5 -11.96 17.80 -0.04
N ARG A 6 -11.89 18.69 0.95
CA ARG A 6 -10.87 19.75 1.01
C ARG A 6 -9.46 19.16 1.03
N THR A 7 -9.22 18.13 1.85
CA THR A 7 -7.92 17.45 1.92
C THR A 7 -7.57 16.74 0.60
N GLY A 8 -8.53 16.06 -0.02
CA GLY A 8 -8.34 15.42 -1.32
C GLY A 8 -8.00 16.41 -2.43
N ILE A 9 -8.72 17.55 -2.49
CA ILE A 9 -8.43 18.64 -3.44
C ILE A 9 -7.04 19.22 -3.18
N PHE A 10 -6.68 19.43 -1.91
CA PHE A 10 -5.35 19.92 -1.56
C PHE A 10 -4.25 18.97 -2.01
N ILE A 11 -4.38 17.67 -1.74
CA ILE A 11 -3.42 16.65 -2.18
C ILE A 11 -3.33 16.63 -3.71
N PHE A 12 -4.47 16.65 -4.41
CA PHE A 12 -4.52 16.66 -5.87
C PHE A 12 -3.78 17.86 -6.47
N VAL A 13 -4.12 19.08 -6.01
CA VAL A 13 -3.51 20.32 -6.50
C VAL A 13 -2.02 20.36 -6.16
N PHE A 14 -1.65 19.96 -4.94
CA PHE A 14 -0.25 19.88 -4.53
C PHE A 14 0.54 18.90 -5.39
N SER A 15 0.04 17.67 -5.57
CA SER A 15 0.70 16.68 -6.42
C SER A 15 0.84 17.16 -7.87
N PHE A 16 -0.16 17.87 -8.41
CA PHE A 16 -0.10 18.43 -9.76
C PHE A 16 0.97 19.51 -9.89
N LEU A 17 0.99 20.47 -8.96
CA LEU A 17 1.90 21.61 -9.02
C LEU A 17 3.36 21.21 -8.79
N PHE A 18 3.58 20.26 -7.87
CA PHE A 18 4.91 19.78 -7.51
C PHE A 18 5.37 18.56 -8.34
N ALA A 19 4.54 18.01 -9.23
CA ALA A 19 4.90 16.89 -10.10
C ALA A 19 6.26 17.04 -10.81
N PRO A 20 6.59 18.17 -11.47
CA PRO A 20 7.90 18.33 -12.12
C PRO A 20 9.07 18.36 -11.13
N ILE A 21 8.86 18.94 -9.95
CA ILE A 21 9.87 18.99 -8.88
C ILE A 21 10.12 17.57 -8.36
N LEU A 22 9.05 16.84 -8.04
CA LEU A 22 9.11 15.46 -7.54
C LEU A 22 9.73 14.50 -8.55
N HIS A 23 9.45 14.70 -9.85
CA HIS A 23 10.09 13.97 -10.94
C HIS A 23 11.61 14.21 -10.96
N SER A 24 12.05 15.47 -10.85
CA SER A 24 13.47 15.82 -10.92
C SER A 24 14.28 15.47 -9.66
N LEU A 25 13.63 15.23 -8.52
CA LEU A 25 14.26 15.11 -7.21
C LEU A 25 15.33 14.01 -7.13
N LEU A 26 15.03 12.83 -7.69
CA LEU A 26 15.94 11.67 -7.72
C LEU A 26 16.52 11.45 -9.12
N ALA A 27 16.55 12.49 -9.96
CA ALA A 27 17.07 12.39 -11.33
C ALA A 27 18.57 12.01 -11.37
N THR A 28 19.33 12.48 -10.38
CA THR A 28 20.80 12.31 -10.29
C THR A 28 21.24 10.98 -9.68
N VAL A 29 20.32 10.23 -9.08
CA VAL A 29 20.59 8.94 -8.46
C VAL A 29 20.60 7.85 -9.55
N SER A 30 21.45 6.83 -9.40
CA SER A 30 21.55 5.76 -10.39
C SER A 30 20.29 4.90 -10.43
N THR A 31 19.97 4.36 -11.61
CA THR A 31 18.76 3.55 -11.81
C THR A 31 18.74 2.29 -10.94
N ASP A 32 19.88 1.62 -10.78
CA ASP A 32 19.96 0.39 -9.97
C ASP A 32 19.67 0.68 -8.49
N THR A 33 20.17 1.80 -7.98
CA THR A 33 19.93 2.19 -6.59
C THR A 33 18.49 2.66 -6.38
N ILE A 34 17.86 3.29 -7.38
CA ILE A 34 16.44 3.62 -7.35
C ILE A 34 15.58 2.36 -7.23
N TYR A 35 15.86 1.31 -8.02
CA TYR A 35 15.11 0.06 -7.92
C TYR A 35 15.36 -0.65 -6.58
N ALA A 36 16.60 -0.68 -6.10
CA ALA A 36 16.94 -1.22 -4.78
C ALA A 36 16.21 -0.47 -3.64
N LEU A 37 16.24 0.87 -3.63
CA LEU A 37 15.57 1.68 -2.62
C LEU A 37 14.05 1.57 -2.69
N SER A 38 13.47 1.59 -3.89
CA SER A 38 12.01 1.45 -4.06
C SER A 38 11.51 0.10 -3.54
N SER A 39 12.20 -1.00 -3.84
CA SER A 39 11.85 -2.33 -3.34
C SER A 39 12.01 -2.43 -1.81
N LEU A 40 13.07 -1.85 -1.25
CA LEU A 40 13.29 -1.79 0.20
C LEU A 40 12.18 -1.00 0.89
N PHE A 41 11.80 0.17 0.36
CA PHE A 41 10.74 0.98 0.94
C PHE A 41 9.35 0.34 0.81
N LEU A 42 9.06 -0.36 -0.30
CA LEU A 42 7.84 -1.17 -0.39
C LEU A 42 7.82 -2.30 0.64
N MET A 43 8.97 -2.94 0.89
CA MET A 43 9.10 -3.96 1.94
C MET A 43 8.86 -3.38 3.33
N ILE A 44 9.44 -2.20 3.63
CA ILE A 44 9.19 -1.49 4.89
C ILE A 44 7.70 -1.15 5.01
N ASN A 45 7.08 -0.57 3.97
CA ASN A 45 5.65 -0.30 3.98
C ASN A 45 4.83 -1.55 4.32
N TRP A 46 5.14 -2.68 3.69
CA TRP A 46 4.44 -3.94 3.90
C TRP A 46 4.61 -4.48 5.33
N ILE A 47 5.82 -4.42 5.91
CA ILE A 47 6.08 -4.91 7.28
C ILE A 47 5.42 -4.02 8.34
N PHE A 48 5.48 -2.70 8.15
CA PHE A 48 5.05 -1.72 9.14
C PHE A 48 3.59 -1.27 8.99
N LEU A 49 2.86 -1.82 8.02
CA LEU A 49 1.44 -1.55 7.88
C LEU A 49 0.68 -2.06 9.12
N ASP A 50 -0.27 -1.27 9.61
CA ASP A 50 -1.09 -1.66 10.74
C ASP A 50 -2.20 -2.62 10.30
N TYR A 51 -1.97 -3.92 10.55
CA TYR A 51 -2.93 -4.99 10.29
C TYR A 51 -3.95 -5.17 11.43
N ARG A 52 -3.89 -4.38 12.52
CA ARG A 52 -4.81 -4.48 13.66
C ARG A 52 -6.24 -4.05 13.32
N THR A 53 -6.44 -3.41 12.16
CA THR A 53 -7.77 -3.11 11.58
C THR A 53 -8.66 -4.33 11.40
N HIS A 54 -8.10 -5.54 11.52
CA HIS A 54 -8.80 -6.81 11.42
C HIS A 54 -9.35 -7.35 12.76
N SER A 55 -8.98 -6.76 13.91
CA SER A 55 -9.44 -7.18 15.24
C SER A 55 -10.76 -6.52 15.63
N GLU A 56 -11.64 -7.23 16.35
CA GLU A 56 -12.91 -6.68 16.86
C GLU A 56 -12.69 -5.58 17.92
N GLU A 57 -11.55 -5.62 18.62
CA GLU A 57 -11.11 -4.63 19.60
C GLU A 57 -10.17 -3.60 18.94
N TYR A 58 -10.64 -2.97 17.87
CA TYR A 58 -9.84 -1.98 17.15
C TYR A 58 -9.91 -0.60 17.82
N MET A 59 -8.85 -0.24 18.54
CA MET A 59 -8.57 1.13 18.97
C MET A 59 -7.61 1.76 17.97
N TYR A 60 -8.04 2.79 17.23
CA TYR A 60 -7.15 3.54 16.32
C TYR A 60 -6.12 4.30 17.16
N GLU A 61 -4.85 3.92 17.02
CA GLU A 61 -3.74 4.59 17.66
C GLU A 61 -3.21 5.66 16.69
N PRO A 62 -3.34 6.96 17.01
CA PRO A 62 -2.91 8.04 16.12
C PRO A 62 -1.42 7.89 15.79
N GLY A 63 -1.11 7.73 14.50
CA GLY A 63 0.27 7.65 14.02
C GLY A 63 0.80 6.24 13.74
N SER A 64 0.05 5.17 14.02
CA SER A 64 0.52 3.78 13.82
C SER A 64 0.97 3.49 12.37
N ASN A 65 0.30 4.10 11.38
CA ASN A 65 0.56 3.91 9.96
C ASN A 65 1.53 4.92 9.33
N THR A 66 2.09 5.86 10.09
CA THR A 66 2.89 6.97 9.54
C THR A 66 4.17 6.47 8.85
N THR A 67 4.83 5.47 9.41
CA THR A 67 6.04 4.85 8.85
C THR A 67 5.73 4.12 7.55
N ALA A 68 4.62 3.37 7.51
CA ALA A 68 4.18 2.68 6.30
C ALA A 68 3.84 3.67 5.18
N ILE A 69 3.03 4.70 5.47
CA ILE A 69 2.60 5.70 4.49
C ILE A 69 3.80 6.49 3.95
N SER A 70 4.66 7.00 4.83
CA SER A 70 5.86 7.74 4.41
C SER A 70 6.82 6.88 3.59
N SER A 71 7.01 5.61 3.96
CA SER A 71 7.85 4.68 3.18
C SER A 71 7.28 4.39 1.80
N SER A 72 5.97 4.15 1.67
CA SER A 72 5.33 3.94 0.35
C SER A 72 5.43 5.17 -0.56
N LEU A 73 5.37 6.38 0.03
CA LEU A 73 5.55 7.63 -0.70
C LEU A 73 6.99 7.73 -1.23
N LEU A 74 8.00 7.44 -0.40
CA LEU A 74 9.40 7.43 -0.83
C LEU A 74 9.66 6.40 -1.93
N ALA A 75 9.08 5.20 -1.84
CA ALA A 75 9.17 4.20 -2.91
C ALA A 75 8.58 4.71 -4.23
N THR A 76 7.42 5.35 -4.14
CA THR A 76 6.71 5.92 -5.29
C THR A 76 7.50 7.06 -5.91
N LEU A 77 8.12 7.93 -5.10
CA LEU A 77 8.99 9.01 -5.58
C LEU A 77 10.25 8.48 -6.27
N CYS A 78 10.85 7.40 -5.75
CA CYS A 78 11.97 6.73 -6.40
C CYS A 78 11.57 6.28 -7.82
N LEU A 79 10.45 5.57 -7.96
CA LEU A 79 9.93 5.12 -9.25
C LEU A 79 9.52 6.29 -10.16
N ALA A 80 8.91 7.32 -9.58
CA ALA A 80 8.43 8.49 -10.30
C ALA A 80 9.55 9.24 -11.03
N SER A 81 10.77 9.26 -10.48
CA SER A 81 11.92 9.92 -11.08
C SER A 81 12.41 9.28 -12.38
N ARG A 82 11.99 8.03 -12.66
CA ARG A 82 12.33 7.28 -13.88
C ARG A 82 11.24 7.35 -14.95
N LEU A 83 10.09 7.95 -14.64
CA LEU A 83 9.04 8.14 -15.63
C LEU A 83 9.46 9.20 -16.66
N PRO A 84 8.98 9.11 -17.91
CA PRO A 84 9.45 9.99 -18.98
C PRO A 84 8.91 11.42 -18.88
N THR A 85 7.75 11.62 -18.23
CA THR A 85 7.10 12.95 -18.14
C THR A 85 6.53 13.20 -16.75
N ALA A 86 6.45 14.48 -16.37
CA ALA A 86 5.84 14.92 -15.12
C ALA A 86 4.34 14.54 -15.02
N HIS A 87 3.65 14.39 -16.14
CA HIS A 87 2.25 13.93 -16.15
C HIS A 87 2.12 12.48 -15.67
N HIS A 88 3.06 11.60 -16.06
CA HIS A 88 3.09 10.24 -15.55
C HIS A 88 3.44 10.22 -14.06
N THR A 89 4.35 11.08 -13.61
CA THR A 89 4.68 11.24 -12.18
C THR A 89 3.44 11.67 -11.38
N PHE A 90 2.68 12.63 -11.89
CA PHE A 90 1.41 13.04 -11.29
C PHE A 90 0.42 11.87 -11.20
N ALA A 91 0.23 11.14 -12.31
CA ALA A 91 -0.67 9.98 -12.32
C ALA A 91 -0.23 8.89 -11.33
N LEU A 92 1.09 8.65 -11.20
CA LEU A 92 1.63 7.68 -10.25
C LEU A 92 1.40 8.13 -8.80
N LEU A 93 1.57 9.41 -8.48
CA LEU A 93 1.26 9.96 -7.16
C LEU A 93 -0.23 9.86 -6.84
N GLN A 94 -1.10 10.10 -7.83
CA GLN A 94 -2.53 9.91 -7.65
C GLN A 94 -2.87 8.43 -7.40
N ALA A 95 -2.26 7.51 -8.14
CA ALA A 95 -2.40 6.06 -7.87
C ALA A 95 -1.92 5.71 -6.46
N TRP A 96 -0.80 6.28 -6.01
CA TRP A 96 -0.31 6.10 -4.64
C TRP A 96 -1.35 6.57 -3.60
N THR A 97 -1.98 7.75 -3.78
CA THR A 97 -3.02 8.20 -2.83
C THR A 97 -4.21 7.24 -2.78
N ILE A 98 -4.63 6.69 -3.92
CA ILE A 98 -5.76 5.75 -3.98
C ILE A 98 -5.39 4.44 -3.27
N ILE A 99 -4.21 3.89 -3.56
CA ILE A 99 -3.78 2.56 -3.09
C ILE A 99 -3.32 2.58 -1.62
N PHE A 100 -2.62 3.61 -1.16
CA PHE A 100 -2.04 3.61 0.19
C PHE A 100 -2.82 4.48 1.18
N ALA A 101 -3.42 5.60 0.75
CA ALA A 101 -4.15 6.49 1.65
C ALA A 101 -5.65 6.16 1.71
N LEU A 102 -6.31 5.94 0.57
CA LEU A 102 -7.76 5.70 0.52
C LEU A 102 -8.13 4.23 0.74
N TRP A 103 -7.33 3.28 0.24
CA TRP A 103 -7.58 1.85 0.40
C TRP A 103 -7.88 1.40 1.83
N PRO A 104 -7.10 1.74 2.88
CA PRO A 104 -7.39 1.29 4.24
C PRO A 104 -8.77 1.78 4.73
N ILE A 105 -9.16 3.00 4.36
CA ILE A 105 -10.47 3.58 4.68
C ILE A 105 -11.58 2.81 3.96
N LEU A 106 -11.38 2.50 2.68
CA LEU A 106 -12.33 1.73 1.89
C LEU A 106 -12.53 0.32 2.46
N VAL A 107 -11.45 -0.36 2.85
CA VAL A 107 -11.51 -1.69 3.46
C VAL A 107 -12.27 -1.65 4.79
N GLN A 108 -12.03 -0.63 5.61
CA GLN A 108 -12.77 -0.44 6.86
C GLN A 108 -14.27 -0.22 6.61
N LEU A 109 -14.63 0.59 5.62
CA LEU A 109 -16.03 0.79 5.23
C LEU A 109 -16.69 -0.51 4.77
N ILE A 110 -16.00 -1.29 3.93
CA ILE A 110 -16.49 -2.60 3.46
C ILE A 110 -16.69 -3.56 4.64
N ARG A 111 -15.77 -3.58 5.62
CA ARG A 111 -15.91 -4.39 6.84
C ARG A 111 -17.15 -4.00 7.64
N VAL A 112 -17.37 -2.70 7.86
CA VAL A 112 -18.52 -2.22 8.64
C VAL A 112 -19.84 -2.54 7.94
N CYS A 113 -19.89 -2.45 6.62
CA CYS A 113 -21.13 -2.66 5.86
C CYS A 113 -21.41 -4.13 5.50
N LEU A 114 -20.40 -4.92 5.14
CA LEU A 114 -20.53 -6.28 4.59
C LEU A 114 -19.82 -7.35 5.44
N GLU A 115 -19.42 -7.02 6.67
CA GLU A 115 -18.68 -7.90 7.59
C GLU A 115 -17.36 -8.45 6.98
N TRP A 116 -16.76 -9.44 7.63
CA TRP A 116 -15.51 -10.06 7.17
C TRP A 116 -15.65 -10.80 5.84
N LYS A 117 -16.84 -11.35 5.54
CA LYS A 117 -17.11 -12.09 4.29
C LYS A 117 -17.09 -11.17 3.08
N GLY A 118 -17.65 -9.96 3.20
CA GLY A 118 -17.62 -8.96 2.14
C GLY A 118 -16.22 -8.52 1.78
N GLN A 119 -15.36 -8.29 2.79
CA GLN A 119 -13.96 -7.98 2.51
C GLN A 119 -13.25 -9.10 1.76
N LEU A 120 -13.43 -10.37 2.18
CA LEU A 120 -12.81 -11.49 1.48
C LEU A 120 -13.26 -11.55 0.02
N GLY A 121 -14.55 -11.34 -0.24
CA GLY A 121 -15.09 -11.25 -1.60
C GLY A 121 -14.43 -10.14 -2.41
N VAL A 122 -14.29 -8.95 -1.83
CA VAL A 122 -13.64 -7.81 -2.51
C VAL A 122 -12.16 -8.10 -2.78
N THR A 123 -11.39 -8.56 -1.78
CA THR A 123 -9.97 -8.89 -1.96
C THR A 123 -9.76 -9.98 -3.02
N LEU A 124 -10.59 -11.03 -3.03
CA LEU A 124 -10.54 -12.09 -4.04
C LEU A 124 -10.90 -11.55 -5.44
N SER A 125 -11.96 -10.76 -5.54
CA SER A 125 -12.40 -10.20 -6.82
C SER A 125 -11.35 -9.26 -7.43
N LEU A 126 -10.73 -8.41 -6.61
CA LEU A 126 -9.70 -7.48 -7.04
C LEU A 126 -8.42 -8.21 -7.41
N GLY A 127 -8.01 -9.21 -6.62
CA GLY A 127 -6.85 -10.05 -6.90
C GLY A 127 -7.02 -10.84 -8.21
N LEU A 128 -8.22 -11.39 -8.45
CA LEU A 128 -8.53 -12.09 -9.70
C LEU A 128 -8.54 -11.13 -10.90
N ALA A 129 -9.18 -9.96 -10.76
CA ALA A 129 -9.19 -8.95 -11.82
C ALA A 129 -7.77 -8.49 -12.19
N PHE A 130 -6.92 -8.27 -11.19
CA PHE A 130 -5.52 -7.90 -11.39
C PHE A 130 -4.73 -9.03 -12.08
N HIS A 131 -4.93 -10.27 -11.68
CA HIS A 131 -4.30 -11.43 -12.33
C HIS A 131 -4.72 -11.53 -13.80
N LEU A 132 -6.02 -11.47 -14.09
CA LEU A 132 -6.56 -11.53 -15.44
C LEU A 132 -6.05 -10.39 -16.34
N PHE A 133 -5.85 -9.19 -15.77
CA PHE A 133 -5.28 -8.06 -16.48
C PHE A 133 -3.78 -8.25 -16.79
N LEU A 134 -3.00 -8.79 -15.85
CA LEU A 134 -1.55 -9.00 -16.03
C LEU A 134 -1.20 -10.17 -16.93
N CYS A 135 -1.98 -11.26 -16.90
CA CYS A 135 -1.77 -12.45 -17.71
C CYS A 135 -1.45 -12.15 -19.19
N PRO A 136 -2.30 -11.43 -19.95
CA PRO A 136 -2.03 -11.17 -21.36
C PRO A 136 -0.76 -10.33 -21.59
N ILE A 137 -0.39 -9.45 -20.66
CA ILE A 137 0.81 -8.60 -20.75
C ILE A 137 2.07 -9.44 -20.56
N LEU A 138 2.06 -10.35 -19.58
CA LEU A 138 3.20 -11.21 -19.26
C LEU A 138 3.41 -12.34 -20.27
N PHE A 139 2.34 -12.79 -20.94
CA PHE A 139 2.38 -13.95 -21.82
C PHE A 139 2.46 -13.62 -23.32
N TYR A 140 2.50 -12.33 -23.69
CA TYR A 140 2.42 -11.89 -25.08
C TYR A 140 3.50 -12.50 -26.02
N GLU A 141 4.70 -12.78 -25.50
CA GLU A 141 5.84 -13.29 -26.29
C GLU A 141 6.44 -14.61 -25.73
N ALA A 142 5.82 -15.23 -24.73
CA ALA A 142 6.41 -16.35 -24.00
C ALA A 142 6.05 -17.72 -24.63
N PRO A 143 6.98 -18.70 -24.65
CA PRO A 143 6.66 -20.07 -25.03
C PRO A 143 5.69 -20.71 -24.01
N ILE A 144 4.83 -21.62 -24.47
CA ILE A 144 3.72 -22.21 -23.69
C ILE A 144 4.19 -22.81 -22.36
N GLU A 145 5.36 -23.46 -22.33
CA GLU A 145 5.91 -24.04 -21.10
C GLU A 145 6.25 -22.98 -20.05
N LEU A 146 6.86 -21.87 -20.46
CA LEU A 146 7.22 -20.76 -19.56
C LEU A 146 5.98 -19.99 -19.09
N GLN A 147 4.95 -19.92 -19.92
CA GLN A 147 3.66 -19.31 -19.59
C GLN A 147 2.97 -20.01 -18.42
N VAL A 148 3.02 -21.35 -18.36
CA VAL A 148 2.44 -22.10 -17.24
C VAL A 148 3.18 -21.80 -15.94
N TRP A 149 4.50 -21.84 -15.94
CA TRP A 149 5.31 -21.57 -14.75
C TRP A 149 5.14 -20.15 -14.23
N THR A 150 5.09 -19.17 -15.12
CA THR A 150 4.89 -17.76 -14.76
C THR A 150 3.46 -17.50 -14.26
N CYS A 151 2.46 -18.17 -14.81
CA CYS A 151 1.09 -18.16 -14.29
C CYS A 151 1.01 -18.77 -12.87
N VAL A 152 1.60 -19.94 -12.67
CA VAL A 152 1.64 -20.60 -11.35
C VAL A 152 2.37 -19.72 -10.33
N LEU A 153 3.54 -19.19 -10.68
CA LEU A 153 4.32 -18.34 -9.80
C LEU A 153 3.57 -17.06 -9.41
N SER A 154 2.91 -16.42 -10.37
CA SER A 154 2.12 -15.20 -10.10
C SER A 154 0.89 -15.50 -9.24
N MET A 155 0.20 -16.63 -9.44
CA MET A 155 -0.88 -17.06 -8.56
C MET A 155 -0.41 -17.36 -7.14
N VAL A 156 0.71 -18.06 -6.99
CA VAL A 156 1.32 -18.31 -5.68
C VAL A 156 1.71 -17.02 -4.99
N ALA A 157 2.30 -16.06 -5.72
CA ALA A 157 2.65 -14.75 -5.19
C ALA A 157 1.40 -13.97 -4.75
N LEU A 158 0.32 -13.98 -5.53
CA LEU A 158 -0.94 -13.32 -5.18
C LEU A 158 -1.55 -13.89 -3.90
N VAL A 159 -1.63 -15.22 -3.79
CA VAL A 159 -2.16 -15.88 -2.59
C VAL A 159 -1.25 -15.63 -1.39
N GLY A 160 0.07 -15.73 -1.60
CA GLY A 160 1.07 -15.46 -0.56
C GLY A 160 0.98 -14.04 0.00
N LEU A 161 0.93 -13.03 -0.87
CA LEU A 161 0.89 -11.62 -0.46
C LEU A 161 -0.45 -11.20 0.16
N ASN A 162 -1.58 -11.75 -0.30
CA ASN A 162 -2.90 -11.37 0.21
C ASN A 162 -3.33 -12.15 1.46
N PHE A 163 -2.88 -13.40 1.64
CA PHE A 163 -3.32 -14.25 2.75
C PHE A 163 -2.18 -14.61 3.69
N ALA A 164 -1.11 -15.22 3.19
CA ALA A 164 -0.03 -15.70 4.05
C ALA A 164 0.74 -14.54 4.71
N GLY A 165 0.95 -13.46 3.97
CA GLY A 165 1.59 -12.23 4.43
C GLY A 165 0.87 -11.59 5.62
N PRO A 166 -0.39 -11.13 5.44
CA PRO A 166 -1.17 -10.57 6.52
C PRO A 166 -1.33 -11.53 7.69
N TRP A 167 -1.51 -12.83 7.44
CA TRP A 167 -1.59 -13.83 8.51
C TRP A 167 -0.30 -13.88 9.36
N LEU A 168 0.87 -13.92 8.72
CA LEU A 168 2.16 -13.91 9.41
C LEU A 168 2.37 -12.60 10.18
N LEU A 169 2.07 -11.47 9.54
CA LEU A 169 2.24 -10.13 10.12
C LEU A 169 1.28 -9.89 11.29
N MET A 170 0.04 -10.37 11.22
CA MET A 170 -0.91 -10.36 12.35
C MET A 170 -0.35 -11.15 13.53
N ARG A 171 0.25 -12.32 13.28
CA ARG A 171 0.88 -13.12 14.34
C ARG A 171 2.09 -12.41 14.95
N MET A 172 2.88 -11.71 14.14
CA MET A 172 4.00 -10.90 14.61
C MET A 172 3.55 -9.68 15.42
N GLN A 173 2.48 -9.01 14.97
CA GLN A 173 1.86 -7.88 15.67
C GLN A 173 1.35 -8.29 17.06
N SER A 174 0.75 -9.48 17.19
CA SER A 174 0.30 -10.02 18.49
C SER A 174 1.45 -10.25 19.49
N MET A 175 2.69 -10.39 19.02
CA MET A 175 3.87 -10.57 19.88
C MET A 175 4.50 -9.24 20.30
N LYS A 176 4.05 -8.11 19.74
CA LYS A 176 4.56 -6.78 20.08
C LYS A 176 4.02 -6.38 21.46
N LYS A 177 4.89 -6.39 22.46
CA LYS A 177 4.56 -5.86 23.80
C LYS A 177 4.56 -4.33 23.72
N ASN A 178 3.45 -3.71 24.10
CA ASN A 178 3.45 -2.27 24.32
C ASN A 178 4.19 -1.99 25.64
N ILE A 179 5.20 -1.12 25.60
CA ILE A 179 5.91 -0.70 26.80
C ILE A 179 5.17 0.53 27.32
N TYR A 180 4.33 0.32 28.32
CA TYR A 180 3.68 1.42 29.02
C TYR A 180 4.75 2.18 29.81
N GLY A 181 5.05 3.39 29.35
CA GLY A 181 5.87 4.32 30.11
C GLY A 181 5.07 4.89 31.28
N PRO A 182 5.72 5.39 32.35
CA PRO A 182 5.04 6.06 33.47
C PRO A 182 4.36 7.39 33.09
N TRP A 183 4.32 7.70 31.80
CA TRP A 183 3.79 8.92 31.19
C TRP A 183 2.61 8.63 30.24
N ASP A 184 2.20 7.36 30.10
CA ASP A 184 1.14 6.91 29.17
C ASP A 184 -0.22 6.83 29.92
N GLU A 185 -1.13 7.71 29.50
CA GLU A 185 -2.53 7.92 29.93
C GLU A 185 -2.83 8.16 31.43
N ALA A 186 -3.42 9.33 31.71
CA ALA A 186 -4.00 9.66 33.02
C ALA A 186 -5.22 8.78 33.30
N VAL A 187 -5.13 7.98 34.37
CA VAL A 187 -6.24 7.18 34.90
C VAL A 187 -7.41 8.11 35.20
N ILE A 188 -8.49 8.00 34.42
CA ILE A 188 -9.75 8.67 34.75
C ILE A 188 -10.43 7.78 35.79
N GLU A 189 -10.20 8.06 37.07
CA GLU A 189 -10.97 7.43 38.15
C GLU A 189 -12.42 7.91 38.06
N SER A 190 -13.35 6.98 37.82
CA SER A 190 -14.80 7.19 37.83
C SER A 190 -15.38 6.93 39.22
#